data_AF-A0A2D5KFX1-F1
#
_entry.id   AF-A0A2D5KFX1-F1
#
_cell.length_a   1.000
_cell.length_b   1.000
_cell.length_c   1.000
_cell.angle_alpha   90.00
_cell.angle_beta   90.00
_cell.angle_gamma   90.00
#
_symmetry.space_group_name_H-M   'P 1'
#
loop_
_entity.id
_entity.type
_entity.pdbx_description
1 polymer ?
#
loop_
_entity_poly.entity_id
_entity_poly.type
_entity_poly.pdbx_seq_one_letter_code
_entity_poly.pdbx_strand_id
1 'polypeptide(L)'
;MKTIGNLSLALILSFSLLSCNQQEKKEAKENVKEKTEEAKASIAEEKEDMTNKLKELQYEIDTKLDEINIEMEKAGDEVSDELKDAKARLTEDRSKLQMTLDKISDSGEDGWRNIKAESKKAFNEVEMSFKKTRDDIKDFFKSDS
;
A
#
# COMPACT_ATOMS: atom_id res chain seq x y z
N MET A 1 7.30 20.80 -80.82
CA MET A 1 8.01 21.85 -80.06
C MET A 1 7.37 23.19 -80.34
N LYS A 2 6.57 23.71 -79.40
CA LYS A 2 6.17 25.12 -79.28
C LYS A 2 6.02 25.42 -77.78
N THR A 3 6.69 26.47 -77.35
CA THR A 3 6.81 27.01 -76.00
C THR A 3 5.62 27.88 -75.59
N ILE A 4 5.67 28.38 -74.36
CA ILE A 4 4.90 29.48 -73.73
C ILE A 4 3.73 28.93 -72.89
N GLY A 5 3.60 29.09 -71.57
CA GLY A 5 4.23 30.04 -70.63
C GLY A 5 3.11 30.77 -69.85
N ASN A 6 2.96 30.43 -68.56
CA ASN A 6 2.20 31.09 -67.47
C ASN A 6 0.68 31.30 -67.59
N LEU A 7 -0.09 30.74 -66.63
CA LEU A 7 -0.98 31.53 -65.75
C LEU A 7 -1.49 30.72 -64.54
N SER A 8 -1.46 31.38 -63.38
CA SER A 8 -1.81 30.93 -62.03
C SER A 8 -3.18 30.26 -61.85
N LEU A 9 -3.25 29.29 -60.93
CA LEU A 9 -4.27 29.29 -59.87
C LEU A 9 -3.81 28.43 -58.68
N ALA A 10 -3.27 29.08 -57.64
CA ALA A 10 -3.05 28.47 -56.35
C ALA A 10 -4.42 28.24 -55.68
N LEU A 11 -4.84 26.98 -55.52
CA LEU A 11 -5.97 26.64 -54.67
C LEU A 11 -5.42 26.27 -53.29
N ILE A 12 -5.37 27.28 -52.42
CA ILE A 12 -5.13 27.15 -50.99
C ILE A 12 -6.29 26.31 -50.42
N LEU A 13 -6.03 25.04 -50.12
CA LEU A 13 -6.92 24.24 -49.28
C LEU A 13 -6.73 24.70 -47.84
N SER A 14 -7.68 25.53 -47.42
CA SER A 14 -7.82 26.16 -46.12
C SER A 14 -7.62 25.16 -44.97
N PHE A 15 -6.51 25.31 -44.26
CA PHE A 15 -6.29 24.73 -42.95
C PHE A 15 -7.14 25.52 -41.91
N SER A 16 -8.45 25.32 -41.96
CA SER A 16 -9.39 25.91 -41.01
C SER A 16 -9.60 24.97 -39.82
N LEU A 17 -8.58 24.82 -38.96
CA LEU A 17 -8.72 24.24 -37.62
C LEU A 17 -8.00 25.08 -36.56
N LEU A 18 -8.14 26.40 -36.63
CA LEU A 18 -7.76 27.31 -35.55
C LEU A 18 -8.89 28.32 -35.28
N SER A 19 -10.09 27.82 -34.99
CA SER A 19 -11.00 28.52 -34.08
C SER A 19 -11.01 27.71 -32.78
N CYS A 20 -9.95 27.92 -31.99
CA CYS A 20 -9.86 27.41 -30.63
C CYS A 20 -10.88 28.16 -29.78
N ASN A 21 -12.02 27.52 -29.52
CA ASN A 21 -12.91 27.86 -28.43
C ASN A 21 -12.10 27.75 -27.12
N GLN A 22 -11.66 28.88 -26.57
CA GLN A 22 -10.85 28.98 -25.36
C GLN A 22 -11.62 28.47 -24.11
N GLN A 23 -12.94 28.32 -24.23
CA GLN A 23 -13.85 27.83 -23.20
C GLN A 23 -13.83 26.29 -23.08
N GLU A 24 -13.85 25.55 -24.20
CA GLU A 24 -13.76 24.06 -24.19
C GLU A 24 -12.42 23.54 -23.67
N LYS A 25 -11.31 24.24 -23.93
CA LYS A 25 -10.00 23.89 -23.35
C LYS A 25 -9.89 24.21 -21.85
N LYS A 26 -10.68 25.16 -21.35
CA LYS A 26 -10.75 25.47 -19.91
C LYS A 26 -11.59 24.41 -19.19
N GLU A 27 -12.79 24.12 -19.70
CA GLU A 27 -13.69 23.13 -19.11
C GLU A 27 -13.09 21.71 -19.14
N ALA A 28 -12.43 21.32 -20.23
CA ALA A 28 -11.74 20.03 -20.30
C ALA A 28 -10.52 19.95 -19.34
N LYS A 29 -9.76 21.04 -19.16
CA LYS A 29 -8.65 21.08 -18.19
C LYS A 29 -9.12 21.08 -16.75
N GLU A 30 -10.23 21.76 -16.46
CA GLU A 30 -10.81 21.84 -15.11
C GLU A 30 -11.41 20.49 -14.69
N ASN A 31 -12.19 19.84 -15.58
CA ASN A 31 -12.71 18.49 -15.34
C ASN A 31 -11.59 17.43 -15.18
N VAL A 32 -10.50 17.53 -15.96
CA VAL A 32 -9.35 16.61 -15.81
C VAL A 32 -8.63 16.86 -14.49
N LYS A 33 -8.49 18.12 -14.06
CA LYS A 33 -7.86 18.46 -12.79
C LYS A 33 -8.69 17.95 -11.61
N GLU A 34 -10.00 18.17 -11.62
CA GLU A 34 -10.93 17.69 -10.59
C GLU A 34 -10.87 16.17 -10.42
N LYS A 35 -11.01 15.42 -11.53
CA LYS A 35 -10.90 13.94 -11.51
C LYS A 35 -9.54 13.45 -11.03
N THR A 36 -8.47 14.21 -11.32
CA THR A 36 -7.13 13.86 -10.85
C THR A 36 -7.04 14.05 -9.34
N GLU A 37 -7.51 15.19 -8.80
CA GLU A 37 -7.47 15.45 -7.35
C GLU A 37 -8.39 14.49 -6.56
N GLU A 38 -9.56 14.13 -7.10
CA GLU A 38 -10.43 13.09 -6.50
C GLU A 38 -9.72 11.72 -6.44
N ALA A 39 -9.04 11.32 -7.53
CA ALA A 39 -8.30 10.06 -7.55
C ALA A 39 -7.15 10.05 -6.51
N LYS A 40 -6.46 11.18 -6.34
CA LYS A 40 -5.41 11.34 -5.32
C LYS A 40 -5.96 11.24 -3.90
N ALA A 41 -7.08 11.92 -3.62
CA ALA A 41 -7.75 11.85 -2.33
C ALA A 41 -8.13 10.40 -2.00
N SER A 42 -8.70 9.68 -2.96
CA SER A 42 -9.03 8.25 -2.80
C SER A 42 -7.79 7.38 -2.52
N ILE A 43 -6.66 7.61 -3.21
CA ILE A 43 -5.41 6.89 -2.93
C ILE A 43 -4.89 7.20 -1.53
N ALA A 44 -4.97 8.46 -1.08
CA ALA A 44 -4.54 8.86 0.26
C ALA A 44 -5.36 8.16 1.35
N GLU A 45 -6.69 8.12 1.21
CA GLU A 45 -7.59 7.41 2.13
C GLU A 45 -7.27 5.91 2.17
N GLU A 46 -7.03 5.28 1.01
CA GLU A 46 -6.67 3.86 0.97
C GLU A 46 -5.32 3.57 1.66
N LYS A 47 -4.34 4.48 1.52
CA LYS A 47 -3.05 4.38 2.20
C LYS A 47 -3.22 4.50 3.70
N GLU A 48 -4.03 5.44 4.15
CA GLU A 48 -4.31 5.65 5.56
C GLU A 48 -5.01 4.44 6.18
N ASP A 49 -6.06 3.91 5.55
CA ASP A 49 -6.77 2.70 6.02
C ASP A 49 -5.83 1.49 6.14
N MET A 50 -5.00 1.23 5.12
CA MET A 50 -4.03 0.14 5.18
C MET A 50 -2.98 0.36 6.26
N THR A 51 -2.48 1.60 6.40
CA THR A 51 -1.51 1.96 7.44
C THR A 51 -2.08 1.70 8.83
N ASN A 52 -3.34 2.08 9.06
CA ASN A 52 -4.00 1.89 10.34
C ASN A 52 -4.17 0.40 10.67
N LYS A 53 -4.61 -0.42 9.71
CA LYS A 53 -4.74 -1.87 9.89
C LYS A 53 -3.41 -2.56 10.23
N LEU A 54 -2.34 -2.19 9.52
CA LEU A 54 -1.01 -2.74 9.79
C LEU A 54 -0.49 -2.33 11.18
N LYS A 55 -0.71 -1.07 11.58
CA LYS A 55 -0.33 -0.58 12.91
C LYS A 55 -1.14 -1.22 14.04
N GLU A 56 -2.43 -1.44 13.84
CA GLU A 56 -3.29 -2.15 14.79
C GLU A 56 -2.77 -3.58 15.03
N LEU A 57 -2.51 -4.33 13.96
CA LEU A 57 -1.95 -5.68 14.08
C LEU A 57 -0.53 -5.67 14.69
N GLN A 58 0.29 -4.68 14.35
CA GLN A 58 1.62 -4.51 14.95
C GLN A 58 1.52 -4.26 16.47
N TYR A 59 0.54 -3.45 16.91
CA TYR A 59 0.30 -3.20 18.33
C TYR A 59 -0.20 -4.45 19.07
N GLU A 60 -1.07 -5.26 18.46
CA GLU A 60 -1.49 -6.54 19.03
C GLU A 60 -0.30 -7.51 19.20
N ILE A 61 0.60 -7.55 18.21
CA ILE A 61 1.83 -8.35 18.28
C ILE A 61 2.74 -7.85 19.40
N ASP A 62 2.94 -6.54 19.51
CA ASP A 62 3.77 -5.92 20.56
C ASP A 62 3.24 -6.25 21.95
N THR A 63 1.91 -6.14 22.14
CA THR A 63 1.25 -6.54 23.38
C THR A 63 1.51 -8.01 23.71
N LYS A 64 1.44 -8.90 22.71
CA LYS A 64 1.66 -10.32 22.93
C LYS A 64 3.13 -10.67 23.20
N LEU A 65 4.06 -9.96 22.56
CA LEU A 65 5.49 -10.07 22.86
C LEU A 65 5.79 -9.69 24.31
N ASP A 66 5.17 -8.62 24.82
CA ASP A 66 5.31 -8.20 26.22
C ASP A 66 4.79 -9.25 27.19
N GLU A 67 3.62 -9.84 26.90
CA GLU A 67 3.09 -10.97 27.69
C GLU A 67 4.08 -12.16 27.71
N ILE A 68 4.62 -12.54 26.56
CA ILE A 68 5.60 -13.65 26.49
C ILE A 68 6.86 -13.30 27.29
N ASN A 69 7.37 -12.06 27.18
CA ASN A 69 8.55 -11.64 27.94
C ASN A 69 8.32 -11.76 29.46
N ILE A 70 7.15 -11.33 29.95
CA ILE A 70 6.79 -11.45 31.36
C ILE A 70 6.75 -12.92 31.80
N GLU A 71 6.17 -13.81 31.00
CA GLU A 71 6.11 -15.24 31.34
C GLU A 71 7.49 -15.89 31.29
N MET A 72 8.34 -15.51 30.33
CA MET A 72 9.73 -15.96 30.28
C MET A 72 10.52 -15.49 31.51
N GLU A 73 10.34 -14.24 31.95
CA GLU A 73 10.99 -13.71 33.16
C GLU A 73 10.57 -14.46 34.42
N LYS A 74 9.30 -14.86 34.53
CA LYS A 74 8.79 -15.67 35.66
C LYS A 74 9.39 -17.08 35.66
N ALA A 75 9.56 -17.68 34.49
CA ALA A 75 10.13 -19.03 34.35
C ALA A 75 11.66 -19.06 34.57
N GLY A 76 12.35 -17.93 34.37
CA GLY A 76 13.79 -17.82 34.61
C GLY A 76 14.60 -18.74 33.70
N ASP A 77 15.28 -19.73 34.26
CA ASP A 77 16.08 -20.71 33.51
C ASP A 77 15.23 -21.85 32.91
N GLU A 78 13.97 -21.99 33.36
CA GLU A 78 13.05 -23.06 32.94
C GLU A 78 12.20 -22.67 31.73
N VAL A 79 12.60 -21.63 30.98
CA VAL A 79 11.85 -21.16 29.81
C VAL A 79 11.77 -22.24 28.73
N SER A 80 10.54 -22.60 28.37
CA SER A 80 10.23 -23.56 27.31
C SER A 80 10.69 -23.08 25.94
N ASP A 81 11.06 -24.02 25.07
CA ASP A 81 11.46 -23.70 23.70
C ASP A 81 10.26 -23.21 22.88
N GLU A 82 9.04 -23.65 23.22
CA GLU A 82 7.80 -23.18 22.63
C GLU A 82 7.58 -21.67 22.82
N LEU A 83 7.89 -21.12 24.00
CA LEU A 83 7.79 -19.68 24.25
C LEU A 83 8.88 -18.90 23.51
N LYS A 84 10.10 -19.44 23.42
CA LYS A 84 11.19 -18.83 22.63
C LYS A 84 10.83 -18.77 21.15
N ASP A 85 10.29 -19.87 20.63
CA ASP A 85 9.86 -19.99 19.23
C ASP A 85 8.69 -19.06 18.93
N ALA A 86 7.71 -18.97 19.82
CA ALA A 86 6.59 -18.05 19.69
C ALA A 86 7.08 -16.59 19.66
N LYS A 87 7.99 -16.21 20.57
CA LYS A 87 8.61 -14.87 20.58
C LYS A 87 9.37 -14.59 19.28
N ALA A 88 10.13 -15.56 18.77
CA ALA A 88 10.87 -15.40 17.53
C ALA A 88 9.93 -15.18 16.33
N ARG A 89 8.86 -15.99 16.20
CA ARG A 89 7.84 -15.84 15.14
C ARG A 89 7.18 -14.47 15.18
N LEU A 90 6.75 -14.03 16.37
CA LEU A 90 6.12 -12.72 16.54
C LEU A 90 7.06 -11.56 16.23
N THR A 91 8.35 -11.70 16.55
CA THR A 91 9.37 -10.69 16.23
C THR A 91 9.59 -10.56 14.71
N GLU A 92 9.58 -11.69 13.99
CA GLU A 92 9.65 -11.72 12.52
C GLU A 92 8.41 -11.07 11.90
N ASP A 93 7.22 -11.46 12.36
CA ASP A 93 5.94 -10.92 11.92
C ASP A 93 5.87 -9.39 12.12
N ARG A 94 6.26 -8.91 13.30
CA ARG A 94 6.37 -7.47 13.61
C ARG A 94 7.29 -6.74 12.62
N SER A 95 8.44 -7.34 12.33
CA SER A 95 9.43 -6.77 11.41
C SER A 95 8.88 -6.68 9.99
N LYS A 96 8.15 -7.70 9.55
CA LYS A 96 7.48 -7.72 8.24
C LYS A 96 6.40 -6.65 8.11
N LEU A 97 5.62 -6.41 9.18
CA LEU A 97 4.66 -5.29 9.20
C LEU A 97 5.38 -3.94 9.14
N GLN A 98 6.47 -3.76 9.88
CA GLN A 98 7.26 -2.53 9.82
C GLN A 98 7.79 -2.26 8.41
N MET A 99 8.40 -3.25 7.77
CA MET A 99 8.90 -3.10 6.39
C MET A 99 7.77 -2.78 5.41
N THR A 100 6.56 -3.29 5.66
CA THR A 100 5.38 -2.99 4.84
C THR A 100 4.92 -1.55 5.04
N LEU A 101 4.87 -1.09 6.29
CA LEU A 101 4.56 0.31 6.63
C LEU A 101 5.55 1.29 5.98
N ASP A 102 6.84 0.98 6.01
CA ASP A 102 7.88 1.80 5.39
C ASP A 102 7.68 1.88 3.86
N LYS A 103 7.39 0.74 3.21
CA LYS A 103 7.04 0.70 1.78
C LYS A 103 5.79 1.54 1.43
N ILE A 104 4.78 1.57 2.30
CA ILE A 104 3.60 2.41 2.09
C ILE A 104 4.00 3.89 2.15
N SER A 105 4.76 4.27 3.18
CA SER A 105 5.26 5.64 3.38
C SER A 105 6.07 6.14 2.19
N ASP A 106 6.95 5.29 1.66
CA ASP A 106 7.83 5.63 0.53
C ASP A 106 7.13 5.58 -0.83
N SER A 107 5.91 5.01 -0.90
CA SER A 107 5.20 4.87 -2.16
C SER A 107 4.58 6.20 -2.63
N GLY A 108 4.83 6.57 -3.89
CA GLY A 108 4.05 7.59 -4.59
C GLY A 108 2.64 7.11 -4.95
N GLU A 109 1.85 7.96 -5.60
CA GLU A 109 0.50 7.62 -6.07
C GLU A 109 0.54 6.50 -7.13
N ASP A 110 1.45 6.60 -8.10
CA ASP A 110 1.59 5.64 -9.20
C ASP A 110 2.06 4.25 -8.73
N GLY A 111 2.83 4.20 -7.65
CA GLY A 111 3.32 2.95 -7.05
C GLY A 111 2.30 2.25 -6.16
N TRP A 112 1.22 2.94 -5.77
CA TRP A 112 0.31 2.47 -4.72
C TRP A 112 -0.36 1.13 -5.06
N ARG A 113 -0.75 0.89 -6.32
CA ARG A 113 -1.49 -0.33 -6.69
C ARG A 113 -0.72 -1.61 -6.36
N ASN A 114 0.59 -1.63 -6.60
CA ASN A 114 1.42 -2.79 -6.31
C ASN A 114 1.65 -2.92 -4.80
N ILE A 115 1.98 -1.81 -4.14
CA ILE A 115 2.21 -1.78 -2.70
C ILE A 115 0.94 -2.18 -1.93
N LYS A 116 -0.25 -1.79 -2.37
CA LYS A 116 -1.53 -2.20 -1.78
C LYS A 116 -1.72 -3.72 -1.80
N ALA A 117 -1.38 -4.37 -2.91
CA ALA A 117 -1.50 -5.82 -3.04
C ALA A 117 -0.49 -6.54 -2.14
N GLU A 118 0.76 -6.09 -2.12
CA GLU A 118 1.80 -6.61 -1.22
C GLU A 118 1.42 -6.42 0.26
N SER A 119 0.89 -5.25 0.60
CA SER A 119 0.50 -4.91 1.98
C SER A 119 -0.65 -5.78 2.47
N LYS A 120 -1.67 -6.02 1.63
CA LYS A 120 -2.76 -6.95 1.93
C LYS A 120 -2.27 -8.37 2.15
N LYS A 121 -1.33 -8.82 1.31
CA LYS A 121 -0.73 -10.15 1.44
C LYS A 121 0.05 -10.25 2.77
N ALA A 122 0.88 -9.26 3.07
CA ALA A 122 1.65 -9.22 4.31
C ALA A 122 0.74 -9.20 5.55
N PHE A 123 -0.31 -8.36 5.54
CA PHE A 123 -1.32 -8.32 6.60
C PHE A 123 -1.95 -9.69 6.84
N ASN A 124 -2.47 -10.34 5.79
CA ASN A 124 -3.14 -11.64 5.93
C ASN A 124 -2.18 -12.74 6.42
N GLU A 125 -0.95 -12.77 5.90
CA GLU A 125 0.05 -13.75 6.30
C GLU A 125 0.42 -13.59 7.79
N VAL A 126 0.65 -12.35 8.22
CA VAL A 126 0.97 -12.05 9.61
C VAL A 126 -0.24 -12.29 10.52
N GLU A 127 -1.46 -11.93 10.11
CA GLU A 127 -2.68 -12.17 10.89
C GLU A 127 -2.89 -13.68 11.14
N MET A 128 -2.67 -14.51 10.12
CA MET A 128 -2.76 -15.97 10.26
C MET A 128 -1.66 -16.52 11.18
N SER A 129 -0.43 -16.07 11.01
CA SER A 129 0.70 -16.46 11.87
C SER A 129 0.48 -16.06 13.33
N PHE A 130 -0.03 -14.84 13.55
CA PHE A 130 -0.36 -14.32 14.87
C PHE A 130 -1.47 -15.13 15.55
N LYS A 131 -2.56 -15.42 14.84
CA LYS A 131 -3.65 -16.27 15.34
C LYS A 131 -3.14 -17.65 15.75
N LYS A 132 -2.35 -18.29 14.89
CA LYS A 132 -1.74 -19.59 15.18
C LYS A 132 -0.84 -19.52 16.42
N THR A 133 0.03 -18.52 16.50
CA THR A 133 0.95 -18.36 17.64
C THR A 133 0.18 -18.11 18.95
N ARG A 134 -0.92 -17.36 18.91
CA ARG A 134 -1.80 -17.18 20.08
C ARG A 134 -2.42 -18.50 20.54
N ASP A 135 -2.87 -19.33 19.60
CA ASP A 135 -3.44 -20.65 19.90
C ASP A 135 -2.38 -21.59 20.49
N ASP A 136 -1.18 -21.64 19.89
CA ASP A 136 -0.04 -22.44 20.38
C ASP A 136 0.30 -22.08 21.84
N ILE A 137 0.41 -20.79 22.16
CA ILE A 137 0.70 -20.29 23.51
C ILE A 137 -0.44 -20.65 24.47
N LYS A 138 -1.70 -20.49 24.04
CA LYS A 138 -2.87 -20.80 24.86
C LYS A 138 -2.89 -22.29 25.22
N ASP A 139 -2.55 -23.15 24.28
CA ASP A 139 -2.54 -24.60 24.51
C ASP A 139 -1.35 -25.02 25.37
N PHE A 140 -0.18 -24.40 25.21
CA PHE A 140 0.97 -24.56 26.12
C PHE A 140 0.55 -24.32 27.58
N PHE A 141 -0.06 -23.17 27.89
CA PHE A 141 -0.47 -22.85 29.27
C PHE A 141 -1.59 -23.73 29.83
N LYS A 142 -2.45 -24.31 28.99
CA LYS A 142 -3.44 -25.31 29.45
C LYS A 142 -2.81 -26.67 29.72
N SER A 143 -1.72 -27.01 29.03
CA SER A 143 -1.04 -28.30 29.20
C SER A 143 -0.16 -28.33 30.45
N ASP A 144 0.28 -27.16 30.91
CA ASP A 144 1.14 -26.98 32.09
C ASP A 144 0.34 -26.84 33.41
N SER A 145 -0.97 -26.54 33.32
CA SER A 145 -1.90 -26.38 34.45
C SER A 145 -2.57 -27.68 34.90
#